data_AF-A0A9N9JHA1-F1
#
_entry.id   AF-A0A9N9JHA1-F1
#
_cell.length_a   1.000
_cell.length_b   1.000
_cell.length_c   1.000
_cell.angle_alpha   90.00
_cell.angle_beta   90.00
_cell.angle_gamma   90.00
#
_symmetry.space_group_name_H-M   'P 1'
#
loop_
_entity.id
_entity.type
_entity.pdbx_description
1 polymer ?
#
loop_
_entity_poly.entity_id
_entity_poly.type
_entity_poly.pdbx_seq_one_letter_code
_entity_poly.pdbx_strand_id
1 'polypeptide(L)'
;MLRIPRVSSRYDTITLAAVSLFIFSWFAAIYLAKPEDYVPDMSRGLTLIFGIAFIIMALVYLFGIIGSFFEISIAVRVFSNMLWGFVIVNIVIAIVVIANIIQNRQHEIDNCIEDLSTSLESDMTFCTHYKTMIIIRNVVVEILLILFSVLIARVSSVYARQLKRIIPTTSLNPHTNS
;
A
#
# COMPACT_ATOMS: atom_id res chain seq x y z
N MET A 1 31.75 12.87 7.10
CA MET A 1 31.26 11.77 6.24
C MET A 1 30.97 10.57 7.12
N LEU A 2 29.73 10.36 7.57
CA LEU A 2 29.37 9.13 8.27
C LEU A 2 29.17 8.01 7.25
N ARG A 3 30.08 7.03 7.27
CA ARG A 3 29.95 5.78 6.51
C ARG A 3 28.94 4.90 7.26
N ILE A 4 27.66 5.05 6.93
CA ILE A 4 26.60 4.15 7.38
C ILE A 4 27.00 2.73 6.93
N PRO A 5 27.06 1.74 7.84
CA PRO A 5 27.38 0.37 7.45
C PRO A 5 26.39 -0.08 6.38
N ARG A 6 26.89 -0.49 5.21
CA ARG A 6 26.08 -1.13 4.18
C ARG A 6 25.67 -2.49 4.73
N VAL A 7 24.55 -2.52 5.46
CA VAL A 7 23.77 -3.75 5.60
C VAL A 7 23.52 -4.25 4.18
N SER A 8 23.68 -5.57 3.96
CA SER A 8 23.49 -6.17 2.65
C SER A 8 22.09 -5.79 2.16
N SER A 9 22.02 -5.03 1.05
CA SER A 9 20.79 -4.51 0.43
C SER A 9 19.73 -5.59 0.18
N ARG A 10 20.12 -6.86 0.22
CA ARG A 10 19.29 -8.04 0.06
C ARG A 10 18.39 -8.29 1.28
N TYR A 11 18.95 -8.24 2.49
CA TYR A 11 18.18 -8.44 3.72
C TYR A 11 17.17 -7.32 3.93
N ASP A 12 17.57 -6.06 3.68
CA ASP A 12 16.67 -4.91 3.79
C ASP A 12 15.46 -5.06 2.87
N THR A 13 15.66 -5.51 1.63
CA THR A 13 14.57 -5.70 0.66
C THR A 13 13.63 -6.84 1.07
N ILE A 14 14.18 -7.94 1.59
CA ILE A 14 13.38 -9.09 2.05
C ILE A 14 12.56 -8.71 3.29
N THR A 15 13.18 -8.07 4.28
CA THR A 15 12.49 -7.65 5.52
C THR A 15 11.39 -6.63 5.21
N LEU A 16 11.65 -5.63 4.36
CA LEU A 16 10.62 -4.68 3.91
C LEU A 16 9.47 -5.37 3.17
N ALA A 17 9.78 -6.30 2.26
CA ALA A 17 8.77 -7.02 1.51
C ALA A 17 7.91 -7.92 2.41
N ALA A 18 8.50 -8.55 3.43
CA ALA A 18 7.78 -9.36 4.42
C ALA A 18 6.83 -8.50 5.28
N VAL A 19 7.30 -7.35 5.79
CA VAL A 19 6.46 -6.40 6.54
C VAL A 19 5.32 -5.89 5.66
N SER A 20 5.61 -5.58 4.40
CA SER A 20 4.60 -5.13 3.45
C SER A 20 3.54 -6.18 3.18
N LEU A 21 3.97 -7.43 2.97
CA LEU A 21 3.05 -8.54 2.75
C LEU A 21 2.06 -8.64 3.92
N PHE A 22 2.54 -8.55 5.17
CA PHE A 22 1.68 -8.57 6.35
C PHE A 22 0.70 -7.39 6.36
N ILE A 23 1.18 -6.17 6.11
CA ILE A 23 0.34 -4.96 6.06
C ILE A 23 -0.74 -5.09 4.98
N PHE A 24 -0.38 -5.46 3.75
CA PHE A 24 -1.33 -5.56 2.65
C PHE A 24 -2.32 -6.71 2.81
N SER A 25 -1.90 -7.84 3.40
CA SER A 25 -2.82 -8.92 3.78
C SER A 25 -3.80 -8.47 4.86
N TRP A 26 -3.36 -7.68 5.83
CA TRP A 26 -4.22 -7.09 6.85
C TRP A 26 -5.26 -6.14 6.24
N PHE A 27 -4.86 -5.25 5.34
CA PHE A 27 -5.80 -4.38 4.61
C PHE A 27 -6.78 -5.17 3.74
N ALA A 28 -6.30 -6.19 3.02
CA ALA A 28 -7.18 -7.07 2.25
C ALA A 28 -8.26 -7.71 3.12
N ALA A 29 -7.89 -8.20 4.32
CA ALA A 29 -8.83 -8.78 5.27
C ALA A 29 -9.86 -7.74 5.74
N ILE A 30 -9.46 -6.52 6.06
CA ILE A 30 -10.39 -5.44 6.47
C ILE A 30 -11.41 -5.16 5.36
N TYR A 31 -10.93 -4.88 4.13
CA TYR A 31 -11.80 -4.51 3.01
C TYR A 31 -12.74 -5.65 2.56
N LEU A 32 -12.37 -6.91 2.78
CA LEU A 32 -13.20 -8.07 2.42
C LEU A 32 -14.14 -8.54 3.53
N ALA A 33 -13.71 -8.47 4.80
CA ALA A 33 -14.50 -9.00 5.91
C ALA A 33 -15.58 -8.02 6.38
N LYS A 34 -15.21 -6.75 6.60
CA LYS A 34 -16.10 -5.70 7.12
C LYS A 34 -15.71 -4.32 6.56
N PRO A 35 -16.04 -4.04 5.29
CA PRO A 35 -15.72 -2.75 4.69
C PRO A 35 -16.47 -1.57 5.35
N GLU A 36 -17.66 -1.83 5.90
CA GLU A 36 -18.55 -0.84 6.53
C GLU A 36 -17.90 -0.14 7.74
N ASP A 37 -17.00 -0.84 8.46
CA ASP A 37 -16.27 -0.27 9.61
C ASP A 37 -15.15 0.71 9.20
N TYR A 38 -14.65 0.62 7.96
CA TYR A 38 -13.49 1.38 7.50
C TYR A 38 -13.86 2.50 6.51
N VAL A 39 -14.82 2.24 5.62
CA VAL A 39 -15.36 3.24 4.69
C VAL A 39 -16.89 3.13 4.67
N PRO A 40 -17.58 3.85 5.58
CA PRO A 40 -19.04 3.84 5.64
C PRO A 40 -19.63 4.35 4.31
N ASP A 41 -20.73 3.73 3.88
CA ASP A 41 -21.48 4.02 2.65
C ASP A 41 -20.71 3.91 1.33
N MET A 42 -19.54 3.26 1.34
CA MET A 42 -18.85 2.90 0.13
C MET A 42 -19.55 1.74 -0.59
N SER A 43 -19.73 1.85 -1.91
CA SER A 43 -20.30 0.76 -2.72
C SER A 43 -19.53 -0.54 -2.50
N ARG A 44 -20.25 -1.62 -2.18
CA ARG A 44 -19.68 -2.97 -1.98
C ARG A 44 -18.84 -3.45 -3.17
N GLY A 45 -19.18 -3.01 -4.38
CA GLY A 45 -18.37 -3.32 -5.57
C GLY A 45 -16.99 -2.68 -5.51
N LEU A 46 -16.90 -1.44 -5.03
CA LEU A 46 -15.66 -0.67 -4.93
C LEU A 46 -14.74 -1.23 -3.84
N THR A 47 -15.32 -1.58 -2.68
CA THR A 47 -14.56 -2.18 -1.57
C THR A 47 -14.03 -3.57 -1.94
N LEU A 48 -14.79 -4.36 -2.72
CA LEU A 48 -14.33 -5.64 -3.25
C LEU A 48 -13.17 -5.46 -4.25
N ILE A 49 -13.26 -4.47 -5.15
CA ILE A 49 -12.16 -4.16 -6.08
C ILE A 49 -10.89 -3.79 -5.32
N PHE A 50 -11.01 -2.99 -4.25
CA PHE A 50 -9.87 -2.63 -3.40
C PHE A 50 -9.31 -3.82 -2.64
N GLY A 51 -10.16 -4.68 -2.07
CA GLY A 51 -9.74 -5.92 -1.43
C GLY A 51 -8.94 -6.82 -2.38
N ILE A 52 -9.42 -7.00 -3.62
CA ILE A 52 -8.69 -7.75 -4.66
C ILE A 52 -7.36 -7.07 -5.00
N ALA A 53 -7.33 -5.75 -5.14
CA ALA A 53 -6.09 -5.01 -5.41
C ALA A 53 -5.04 -5.25 -4.31
N PHE A 54 -5.44 -5.27 -3.04
CA PHE A 54 -4.55 -5.58 -1.91
C PHE A 54 -4.07 -7.03 -1.90
N ILE A 55 -4.91 -8.00 -2.30
CA ILE A 55 -4.48 -9.39 -2.50
C ILE A 55 -3.42 -9.48 -3.60
N ILE A 56 -3.65 -8.83 -4.74
CA ILE A 56 -2.68 -8.83 -5.86
C ILE A 56 -1.36 -8.19 -5.40
N MET A 57 -1.43 -7.09 -4.64
CA MET A 57 -0.23 -6.48 -4.06
C MET A 57 0.53 -7.45 -3.15
N ALA A 58 -0.15 -8.13 -2.23
CA ALA A 58 0.47 -9.12 -1.34
C ALA A 58 1.16 -10.26 -2.10
N LEU A 59 0.54 -10.75 -3.19
CA LEU A 59 1.16 -11.75 -4.07
C LEU A 59 2.42 -11.22 -4.74
N VAL A 60 2.43 -9.97 -5.21
CA VAL A 60 3.64 -9.38 -5.79
C VAL A 60 4.75 -9.22 -4.76
N TYR A 61 4.45 -8.90 -3.51
CA TYR A 61 5.45 -8.92 -2.44
C TYR A 61 6.03 -10.32 -2.20
N LEU A 62 5.20 -11.37 -2.28
CA LEU A 62 5.65 -12.75 -2.21
C LEU A 62 6.63 -13.08 -3.36
N PHE A 63 6.30 -12.67 -4.58
CA PHE A 63 7.22 -12.77 -5.73
C PHE A 63 8.52 -11.98 -5.50
N GLY A 64 8.45 -10.80 -4.88
CA GLY A 64 9.63 -10.00 -4.55
C GLY A 64 10.55 -10.69 -3.54
N ILE A 65 9.98 -11.34 -2.54
CA ILE A 65 10.73 -12.15 -1.54
C ILE A 65 11.45 -13.30 -2.28
N ILE A 66 10.71 -14.10 -3.06
CA ILE A 66 11.27 -15.23 -3.82
C ILE A 66 12.36 -14.75 -4.79
N GLY A 67 12.10 -13.71 -5.59
CA GLY A 67 13.06 -13.16 -6.54
C GLY A 67 14.34 -12.65 -5.88
N SER A 68 14.22 -12.10 -4.67
CA SER A 68 15.37 -11.68 -3.86
C SER A 68 16.16 -12.88 -3.34
N PHE A 69 15.51 -14.00 -2.98
CA PHE A 69 16.17 -15.25 -2.56
C PHE A 69 16.93 -15.96 -3.68
N PHE A 70 16.52 -15.82 -4.93
CA PHE A 70 17.22 -16.44 -6.06
C PHE A 70 18.20 -15.51 -6.80
N GLU A 71 18.31 -14.23 -6.41
CA GLU A 71 19.22 -13.25 -7.03
C GLU A 71 19.00 -13.06 -8.54
N ILE A 72 17.79 -13.35 -9.02
CA ILE A 72 17.45 -13.25 -10.44
C ILE A 72 17.26 -11.78 -10.81
N SER A 73 18.24 -11.20 -11.52
CA SER A 73 18.25 -9.78 -11.90
C SER A 73 17.00 -9.32 -12.65
N ILE A 74 16.44 -10.19 -13.49
CA ILE A 74 15.21 -9.93 -14.24
C ILE A 74 13.99 -9.85 -13.31
N ALA A 75 13.85 -10.82 -12.39
CA ALA A 75 12.72 -10.89 -11.47
C ALA A 75 12.69 -9.67 -10.53
N VAL A 76 13.84 -9.28 -9.98
CA VAL A 76 13.96 -8.11 -9.10
C VAL A 76 13.62 -6.81 -9.85
N ARG A 77 13.95 -6.72 -11.15
CA ARG A 77 13.61 -5.54 -11.97
C ARG A 77 12.12 -5.45 -12.26
N VAL A 78 11.48 -6.56 -12.62
CA VAL A 78 10.03 -6.62 -12.85
C VAL A 78 9.30 -6.27 -11.57
N PHE A 79 9.71 -6.85 -10.43
CA PHE A 79 9.19 -6.52 -9.11
C PHE A 79 9.29 -5.02 -8.81
N SER A 80 10.46 -4.41 -9.02
CA SER A 80 10.66 -2.97 -8.81
C SER A 80 9.74 -2.09 -9.66
N ASN A 81 9.48 -2.48 -10.92
CA ASN A 81 8.56 -1.74 -11.79
C ASN A 81 7.10 -1.90 -11.34
N MET A 82 6.71 -3.11 -10.92
CA MET A 82 5.36 -3.39 -10.39
C MET A 82 5.08 -2.57 -9.13
N LEU A 83 6.06 -2.43 -8.22
CA LEU A 83 5.92 -1.60 -7.03
C LEU A 83 5.59 -0.15 -7.35
N TRP A 84 6.22 0.44 -8.38
CA TRP A 84 5.87 1.79 -8.83
C TRP A 84 4.46 1.87 -9.41
N GLY A 85 3.99 0.83 -10.10
CA GLY A 85 2.60 0.71 -10.51
C GLY A 85 1.64 0.73 -9.31
N PHE A 86 1.97 0.00 -8.24
CA PHE A 86 1.13 -0.03 -7.03
C PHE A 86 1.14 1.27 -6.23
N VAL A 87 2.24 2.03 -6.26
CA VAL A 87 2.24 3.39 -5.70
C VAL A 87 1.14 4.23 -6.34
N ILE A 88 0.98 4.16 -7.66
CA ILE A 88 -0.07 4.89 -8.38
C ILE A 88 -1.45 4.37 -7.98
N VAL A 89 -1.63 3.04 -7.91
CA VAL A 89 -2.90 2.43 -7.47
C VAL A 89 -3.28 2.89 -6.06
N ASN A 90 -2.35 2.89 -5.11
CA ASN A 90 -2.61 3.35 -3.74
C ASN A 90 -2.99 4.84 -3.70
N ILE A 91 -2.38 5.68 -4.55
CA ILE A 91 -2.79 7.09 -4.67
C ILE A 91 -4.24 7.20 -5.16
N VAL A 92 -4.63 6.42 -6.16
CA VAL A 92 -6.02 6.42 -6.68
C VAL A 92 -7.00 5.95 -5.62
N ILE A 93 -6.68 4.87 -4.90
CA ILE A 93 -7.50 4.35 -3.78
C ILE A 93 -7.67 5.46 -2.74
N ALA A 94 -6.59 6.09 -2.31
CA ALA A 94 -6.65 7.16 -1.31
C ALA A 94 -7.53 8.34 -1.77
N ILE A 95 -7.41 8.78 -3.04
CA ILE A 95 -8.27 9.84 -3.59
C ILE A 95 -9.75 9.45 -3.50
N VAL A 96 -10.09 8.22 -3.92
CA VAL A 96 -11.48 7.75 -3.91
C VAL A 96 -12.02 7.63 -2.48
N VAL A 97 -11.23 7.08 -1.55
CA VAL A 97 -11.61 6.95 -0.14
C VAL A 97 -11.82 8.33 0.49
N ILE A 98 -10.88 9.26 0.27
CA ILE A 98 -10.99 10.64 0.79
C ILE A 98 -12.21 11.35 0.21
N ALA A 99 -12.43 11.27 -1.10
CA ALA A 99 -13.58 11.89 -1.75
C ALA A 99 -14.90 11.34 -1.21
N ASN A 100 -15.00 10.02 -1.03
CA ASN A 100 -16.19 9.38 -0.48
C ASN A 100 -16.46 9.82 0.96
N ILE A 101 -15.42 9.83 1.80
CA ILE A 101 -15.53 10.27 3.20
C ILE A 101 -15.99 11.75 3.29
N ILE A 102 -15.47 12.63 2.43
CA ILE A 102 -15.85 14.06 2.43
C ILE A 102 -17.32 14.23 2.03
N GLN A 103 -17.76 13.54 0.97
CA GLN A 103 -19.15 13.63 0.50
C GLN A 103 -20.13 13.08 1.53
N ASN A 104 -19.74 12.00 2.20
CA ASN A 104 -20.62 11.29 3.11
C ASN A 104 -20.63 11.85 4.55
N ARG A 105 -19.75 12.83 4.84
CA ARG A 105 -19.64 13.46 6.16
C ARG A 105 -20.96 14.04 6.66
N GLN A 106 -21.76 14.63 5.77
CA GLN A 106 -23.06 15.20 6.18
C GLN A 106 -24.07 14.10 6.52
N HIS A 107 -24.11 13.02 5.74
CA HIS A 107 -25.04 11.91 5.99
C HIS A 107 -24.74 11.19 7.31
N GLU A 108 -23.47 11.02 7.67
CA GLU A 108 -23.10 10.43 8.97
C GLU A 108 -23.42 11.35 10.16
N ILE A 109 -23.37 12.67 9.97
CA ILE A 109 -23.79 13.63 11.01
C ILE A 109 -25.30 13.54 11.20
N ASP A 110 -26.06 13.50 10.11
CA ASP A 110 -27.53 13.41 10.14
C ASP A 110 -27.99 12.10 10.79
N ASN A 111 -27.41 10.95 10.39
CA ASN A 111 -27.72 9.64 10.99
C ASN A 111 -27.34 9.59 12.49
N CYS A 112 -26.24 10.23 12.88
CA CYS A 112 -25.87 10.27 14.29
C CYS A 112 -26.84 11.11 15.14
N ILE A 113 -27.39 12.19 14.58
CA ILE A 113 -28.41 13.02 15.23
C ILE A 113 -29.72 12.24 15.36
N GLU A 114 -30.06 11.43 14.36
CA GLU A 114 -31.27 10.59 14.37
C GLU A 114 -31.19 9.47 15.43
N ASP A 115 -30.04 8.79 15.54
CA ASP A 115 -29.78 7.79 16.59
C ASP A 115 -29.75 8.39 18.01
N LEU A 116 -29.39 9.67 18.15
CA LEU A 116 -29.33 10.42 19.42
C LEU A 116 -30.61 11.17 19.78
N SER A 117 -31.69 11.06 19.00
CA SER A 117 -32.97 11.77 19.24
C SER A 117 -33.67 11.45 20.58
N THR A 118 -33.01 10.69 21.46
CA THR A 118 -33.41 10.42 22.85
C THR A 118 -32.58 11.13 23.94
N SER A 119 -31.47 11.84 23.65
CA SER A 119 -30.69 12.57 24.68
C SER A 119 -30.03 13.88 24.22
N LEU A 120 -30.00 14.85 25.15
CA LEU A 120 -29.62 16.27 25.07
C LEU A 120 -28.46 16.73 24.15
N GLU A 121 -28.52 18.03 23.81
CA GLU A 121 -27.60 18.93 23.07
C GLU A 121 -26.07 18.74 23.31
N SER A 122 -25.64 18.16 24.44
CA SER A 122 -24.22 17.88 24.70
C SER A 122 -23.64 16.77 23.81
N ASP A 123 -24.49 15.88 23.30
CA ASP A 123 -24.05 14.69 22.55
C ASP A 123 -23.72 14.98 21.07
N MET A 124 -24.24 16.08 20.50
CA MET A 124 -24.01 16.47 19.11
C MET A 124 -22.54 16.87 18.84
N THR A 125 -21.91 17.54 19.82
CA THR A 125 -20.48 17.90 19.76
C THR A 125 -19.57 16.68 19.90
N PHE A 126 -19.96 15.70 20.73
CA PHE A 126 -19.21 14.46 20.93
C PHE A 126 -19.25 13.59 19.67
N CYS A 127 -20.42 13.44 19.03
CA CYS A 127 -20.52 12.65 17.81
C CYS A 127 -19.73 13.27 16.64
N THR A 128 -19.84 14.59 16.46
CA THR A 128 -19.08 15.30 15.42
C THR A 128 -17.58 15.13 15.61
N HIS A 129 -17.10 15.21 16.86
CA HIS A 129 -15.69 15.03 17.19
C HIS A 129 -15.23 13.57 16.97
N TYR A 130 -16.02 12.58 17.37
CA TYR A 130 -15.71 11.16 17.20
C TYR A 130 -15.61 10.77 15.72
N LYS A 131 -16.61 11.13 14.90
CA LYS A 131 -16.60 10.86 13.45
C LYS A 131 -15.43 11.58 12.76
N THR A 132 -15.17 12.84 13.12
CA THR A 132 -14.03 13.60 12.55
C THR A 132 -12.69 12.94 12.90
N MET A 133 -12.52 12.40 14.11
CA MET A 133 -11.30 11.66 14.50
C MET A 133 -11.08 10.39 13.67
N ILE A 134 -12.15 9.64 13.36
CA ILE A 134 -12.05 8.44 12.51
C ILE A 134 -11.60 8.82 11.10
N ILE A 135 -12.19 9.89 10.55
CA ILE A 135 -11.82 10.41 9.23
C ILE A 135 -10.34 10.78 9.20
N ILE A 136 -9.88 11.60 10.16
CA ILE A 136 -8.48 12.02 10.23
C ILE A 136 -7.55 10.81 10.37
N ARG A 137 -7.89 9.84 11.22
CA ARG A 137 -7.11 8.61 11.39
C ARG A 137 -6.96 7.86 10.07
N ASN A 138 -8.05 7.63 9.33
CA ASN A 138 -8.00 6.89 8.08
C ASN A 138 -7.20 7.64 7.00
N VAL A 139 -7.35 8.97 6.90
CA VAL A 139 -6.54 9.81 6.00
C VAL A 139 -5.05 9.72 6.34
N VAL A 140 -4.68 9.81 7.62
CA VAL A 140 -3.28 9.69 8.06
C VAL A 140 -2.71 8.31 7.73
N VAL A 141 -3.49 7.24 7.95
CA VAL A 141 -3.08 5.86 7.61
C VAL A 141 -2.83 5.70 6.12
N GLU A 142 -3.71 6.22 5.26
CA GLU A 142 -3.53 6.17 3.79
C GLU A 142 -2.27 6.94 3.34
N ILE A 143 -2.04 8.14 3.89
CA ILE A 143 -0.81 8.92 3.59
C ILE A 143 0.44 8.14 4.01
N LEU A 144 0.44 7.55 5.20
CA LEU A 144 1.56 6.73 5.68
C LEU A 144 1.79 5.51 4.79
N LEU A 145 0.72 4.87 4.31
CA LEU A 145 0.79 3.72 3.41
C LEU A 145 1.38 4.09 2.03
N ILE A 146 1.02 5.25 1.48
CA ILE A 146 1.61 5.77 0.25
C ILE A 146 3.11 6.06 0.45
N LEU A 147 3.47 6.79 1.51
CA LEU A 147 4.86 7.11 1.82
C LEU A 147 5.71 5.85 2.00
N PHE A 148 5.17 4.85 2.71
CA PHE A 148 5.80 3.55 2.88
C PHE A 148 5.97 2.84 1.54
N SER A 149 4.93 2.79 0.70
CA SER A 149 4.99 2.19 -0.64
C SER A 149 6.08 2.83 -1.51
N VAL A 150 6.18 4.17 -1.50
CA VAL A 150 7.23 4.92 -2.22
C VAL A 150 8.62 4.56 -1.72
N LEU A 151 8.80 4.47 -0.41
CA LEU A 151 10.08 4.11 0.21
C LEU A 151 10.55 2.73 -0.27
N ILE A 152 9.65 1.74 -0.29
CA ILE A 152 9.97 0.38 -0.73
C ILE A 152 10.24 0.32 -2.23
N ALA A 153 9.43 1.00 -3.04
CA ALA A 153 9.67 1.10 -4.48
C ALA A 153 11.06 1.69 -4.76
N ARG A 154 11.47 2.71 -4.01
CA ARG A 154 12.81 3.30 -4.12
C ARG A 154 13.93 2.34 -3.71
N VAL A 155 13.83 1.70 -2.54
CA VAL A 155 14.84 0.72 -2.07
C VAL A 155 15.01 -0.41 -3.09
N SER A 156 13.91 -0.98 -3.56
CA SER A 156 13.90 -2.04 -4.56
C SER A 156 14.49 -1.58 -5.90
N SER A 157 14.21 -0.34 -6.31
CA SER A 157 14.77 0.26 -7.54
C SER A 157 16.27 0.48 -7.46
N VAL A 158 16.81 0.78 -6.27
CA VAL A 158 18.24 0.92 -6.04
C VAL A 158 18.90 -0.46 -6.10
N TYR A 159 18.32 -1.46 -5.43
CA TYR A 159 18.82 -2.84 -5.44
C TYR A 159 18.85 -3.43 -6.86
N ALA A 160 17.77 -3.29 -7.62
CA ALA A 160 17.71 -3.74 -9.02
C ALA A 160 18.83 -3.12 -9.89
N ARG A 161 19.13 -1.83 -9.67
CA ARG A 161 20.21 -1.13 -10.37
C ARG A 161 21.61 -1.62 -9.97
N GLN A 162 21.79 -2.04 -8.72
CA GLN A 162 23.06 -2.62 -8.26
C GLN A 162 23.32 -3.99 -8.90
N LEU A 163 22.30 -4.87 -8.95
CA LEU A 163 22.44 -6.18 -9.60
C LEU A 163 22.84 -6.08 -11.07
N LYS A 164 22.27 -5.13 -11.81
CA LYS A 164 22.61 -4.90 -13.23
C LYS A 164 24.10 -4.59 -13.44
N ARG A 165 24.77 -3.96 -12.47
CA ARG A 165 26.20 -3.63 -12.58
C ARG A 165 27.10 -4.83 -12.31
N ILE A 166 26.63 -5.78 -11.50
CA ILE A 166 27.41 -6.96 -11.08
C ILE A 166 27.35 -8.05 -12.15
N ILE A 167 26.22 -8.16 -12.85
CA ILE A 167 26.03 -9.07 -13.97
C ILE A 167 25.97 -8.21 -15.24
N PRO A 168 27.10 -7.69 -15.76
CA PRO A 168 27.10 -7.18 -17.12
C PRO A 168 26.74 -8.38 -17.99
N THR A 169 25.70 -8.20 -18.80
CA THR A 169 25.28 -9.16 -19.82
C THR A 169 26.52 -9.74 -20.47
N THR A 170 26.80 -11.01 -20.19
CA THR A 170 27.74 -11.83 -20.95
C THR A 170 27.17 -11.84 -22.35
N SER A 171 27.53 -10.84 -23.15
CA SER A 171 27.18 -10.76 -24.55
C SER A 171 27.82 -11.99 -25.17
N LEU A 172 26.97 -12.94 -25.56
CA LEU A 172 27.26 -13.89 -26.61
C LEU A 172 28.03 -13.13 -27.69
N ASN A 173 29.33 -13.40 -27.76
CA ASN A 173 30.10 -13.04 -28.93
C ASN A 173 29.61 -14.01 -30.01
N PRO A 174 28.91 -13.56 -31.06
CA PRO A 174 28.60 -14.47 -32.16
C PRO A 174 29.95 -14.88 -32.75
N HIS A 175 30.33 -16.14 -32.54
CA HIS A 175 31.46 -16.75 -33.21
C HIS A 175 31.28 -16.53 -34.71
N THR A 176 32.06 -15.61 -35.25
CA THR A 176 32.36 -15.51 -36.67
C THR A 176 33.07 -16.79 -37.07
N ASN A 177 32.33 -17.75 -37.62
CA ASN A 177 32.92 -18.85 -38.38
C ASN A 177 33.32 -18.28 -39.75
N SER A 178 34.61 -17.98 -39.87
CA SER A 178 35.35 -17.93 -41.12
C SER A 178 35.57 -19.32 -41.68
#